data_AF-S8FW75-F1
#
_entry.id   AF-S8FW75-F1
#
_cell.length_a   1.000
_cell.length_b   1.000
_cell.length_c   1.000
_cell.angle_alpha   90.00
_cell.angle_beta   90.00
_cell.angle_gamma   90.00
#
_symmetry.space_group_name_H-M   'P 1'
#
loop_
_entity.id
_entity.type
_entity.pdbx_description
1 polymer ?
#
loop_
_entity_poly.entity_id
_entity_poly.type
_entity_poly.pdbx_seq_one_letter_code
_entity_poly.pdbx_strand_id
1 'polypeptide(L)'
;MPGHVFTDLPLDMLELIVLELDPLDVAAVSQTCSACYAYIYHSPDTERLWRILYLSQPLDDLRQCYDHLGYPRTGKVDWMAELQRAIRARTVIGDPSKGKPEERCTILQTLLDLVCILPPAPSFLSDDLSLNLVWLAAVLRGGSFLDHKLWEPTQWQERYLRSRLHASYGLTTADYRRESLTQSRAYVYDMRRYTWGTEFGPYTVSGRVNWEHVQAIHHVMSMQVVPPQEDAEREQTVFTIFPLSLPYCQSIIPAGVDLAQEQDWAGVTGSWQCSFSFCDHRQLLVLNNFTVQPPLNLPLAVDVLDSEDFIEIFRTINIEIRVISTVYDPAHPSRPKINWYGSVEPFATMVGSVHVTPDNHIRWHFVSNRSGVCVRSSEGIQIGGVRSSYGVLGSWTTVHHEVHDPVGPFWLRKIHATSQGASDAT
;
A
#
# COMPACT_ATOMS: atom_id res chain seq x y z
N MET A 1 24.72 -50.53 25.84
CA MET A 1 23.71 -49.73 26.55
C MET A 1 22.61 -49.43 25.56
N PRO A 2 21.32 -49.59 25.89
CA PRO A 2 20.27 -49.12 25.01
C PRO A 2 20.41 -47.59 24.93
N GLY A 3 20.65 -47.07 23.73
CA GLY A 3 20.75 -45.63 23.51
C GLY A 3 19.37 -45.02 23.72
N HIS A 4 19.25 -44.09 24.66
CA HIS A 4 18.02 -43.30 24.81
C HIS A 4 17.74 -42.59 23.49
N VAL A 5 16.56 -42.84 22.92
CA VAL A 5 16.14 -42.25 21.66
C VAL A 5 15.40 -40.95 21.98
N PHE A 6 15.41 -39.98 21.06
CA PHE A 6 14.71 -38.69 21.21
C PHE A 6 13.23 -38.85 21.64
N THR A 7 12.56 -39.91 21.19
CA THR A 7 11.17 -40.24 21.53
C THR A 7 10.95 -40.72 22.97
N ASP A 8 12.03 -41.03 23.70
CA ASP A 8 11.97 -41.46 25.11
C ASP A 8 11.88 -40.28 26.07
N LEU A 9 12.01 -39.04 25.57
CA LEU A 9 11.85 -37.83 26.36
C LEU A 9 10.38 -37.64 26.79
N PRO A 10 10.15 -37.07 27.99
CA PRO A 10 8.81 -36.61 28.37
C PRO A 10 8.23 -35.63 27.35
N LEU A 11 6.91 -35.65 27.17
CA LEU A 11 6.21 -34.81 26.18
C LEU A 11 6.53 -33.32 26.37
N ASP A 12 6.62 -32.87 27.62
CA ASP A 12 6.95 -31.47 27.96
C ASP A 12 8.35 -31.06 27.45
N MET A 13 9.31 -31.99 27.47
CA MET A 13 10.66 -31.72 26.96
C MET A 13 10.68 -31.70 25.43
N LEU A 14 9.89 -32.54 24.78
CA LEU A 14 9.70 -32.52 23.33
C LEU A 14 9.04 -31.21 22.88
N GLU A 15 8.05 -30.72 23.65
CA GLU A 15 7.41 -29.42 23.39
C GLU A 15 8.42 -28.29 23.43
N LEU A 16 9.21 -28.19 24.50
CA LEU A 16 10.23 -27.15 24.63
C LEU A 16 11.22 -27.18 23.46
N ILE A 17 11.66 -28.37 23.04
CA ILE A 17 12.57 -28.49 21.89
C ILE A 17 11.89 -27.99 20.62
N VAL A 18 10.65 -28.43 20.33
CA VAL A 18 9.92 -28.02 19.13
C VAL A 18 9.66 -26.52 19.09
N LEU A 19 9.38 -25.89 20.23
CA LEU A 19 9.10 -24.46 20.33
C LEU A 19 10.32 -23.57 20.05
N GLU A 20 11.53 -24.10 20.19
CA GLU A 20 12.79 -23.39 19.89
C GLU A 20 13.23 -23.52 18.41
N LEU A 21 12.54 -24.35 17.62
CA LEU A 21 12.89 -24.59 16.22
C LEU A 21 12.27 -23.56 15.26
N ASP A 22 12.95 -23.31 14.13
CA ASP A 22 12.32 -22.63 13.01
C ASP A 22 11.16 -23.50 12.47
N PRO A 23 10.04 -22.91 12.01
CA PRO A 23 8.92 -23.69 11.48
C PRO A 23 9.27 -24.66 10.35
N LEU A 24 10.32 -24.39 9.56
CA LEU A 24 10.82 -25.33 8.55
C LEU A 24 11.44 -26.58 9.19
N ASP A 25 12.15 -26.41 10.31
CA ASP A 25 12.74 -27.52 11.07
C ASP A 25 11.65 -28.30 11.82
N VAL A 26 10.61 -27.64 12.33
CA VAL A 26 9.42 -28.32 12.88
C VAL A 26 8.79 -29.23 11.82
N ALA A 27 8.64 -28.74 10.59
CA ALA A 27 8.15 -29.55 9.47
C ALA A 27 9.07 -30.74 9.17
N ALA A 28 10.40 -30.57 9.21
CA ALA A 28 11.35 -31.66 9.04
C ALA A 28 11.27 -32.71 10.17
N VAL A 29 11.14 -32.28 11.44
CA VAL A 29 10.96 -33.17 12.60
C VAL A 29 9.72 -34.03 12.42
N SER A 30 8.61 -33.44 11.94
CA SER A 30 7.37 -34.19 11.72
C SER A 30 7.51 -35.35 10.71
N GLN A 31 8.50 -35.30 9.83
CA GLN A 31 8.77 -36.34 8.82
C GLN A 31 9.69 -37.46 9.32
N THR A 32 10.26 -37.35 10.53
CA THR A 32 11.24 -38.31 11.05
C THR A 32 10.59 -39.62 11.53
N CYS A 33 9.43 -39.54 12.18
CA CYS A 33 8.68 -40.71 12.64
C CYS A 33 7.19 -40.39 12.90
N SER A 34 6.36 -41.43 12.98
CA SER A 34 4.92 -41.30 13.23
C SER A 34 4.58 -40.68 14.59
N ALA A 35 5.42 -40.87 15.60
CA ALA A 35 5.23 -40.28 16.93
C ALA A 35 5.39 -38.75 16.90
N CYS A 36 6.46 -38.24 16.25
CA CYS A 36 6.67 -36.81 16.06
C CYS A 36 5.56 -36.18 15.19
N TYR A 37 5.15 -36.88 14.12
CA TYR A 37 4.02 -36.44 13.30
C TYR A 37 2.73 -36.32 14.13
N ALA A 38 2.38 -37.36 14.89
CA ALA A 38 1.17 -37.37 15.71
C ALA A 38 1.21 -36.29 16.80
N TYR A 39 2.38 -36.03 17.38
CA TYR A 39 2.55 -34.96 18.37
C TYR A 39 2.27 -33.56 17.77
N ILE A 40 2.83 -33.28 16.60
CA ILE A 40 2.75 -31.95 15.96
C ILE A 40 1.36 -31.68 15.37
N TYR A 41 0.70 -32.70 14.80
CA TYR A 41 -0.54 -32.50 14.02
C TYR A 41 -1.81 -33.08 14.67
N HIS A 42 -1.68 -33.99 15.64
CA HIS A 42 -2.80 -34.75 16.18
C HIS A 42 -2.87 -34.76 17.72
N SER A 43 -2.03 -33.98 18.41
CA SER A 43 -2.12 -33.86 19.86
C SER A 43 -3.32 -33.00 20.28
N PRO A 44 -3.90 -33.22 21.47
CA PRO A 44 -4.94 -32.35 22.02
C PRO A 44 -4.52 -30.88 22.12
N ASP A 45 -3.21 -30.63 22.31
CA ASP A 45 -2.62 -29.30 22.46
C ASP A 45 -2.12 -28.70 21.14
N THR A 46 -2.42 -29.32 19.99
CA THR A 46 -1.98 -28.88 18.65
C THR A 46 -2.25 -27.39 18.43
N GLU A 47 -3.43 -26.89 18.81
CA GLU A 47 -3.77 -25.46 18.64
C GLU A 47 -2.85 -24.53 19.47
N ARG A 48 -2.53 -24.93 20.71
CA ARG A 48 -1.62 -24.17 21.58
C ARG A 48 -0.20 -24.16 20.98
N LEU A 49 0.28 -25.32 20.52
CA LEU A 49 1.59 -25.46 19.88
C LEU A 49 1.73 -24.51 18.69
N TRP A 50 0.82 -24.58 17.71
CA TRP A 50 0.87 -23.72 16.53
C TRP A 50 0.74 -22.23 16.86
N ARG A 51 -0.06 -21.88 17.88
CA ARG A 51 -0.14 -20.51 18.36
C ARG A 51 1.19 -20.01 18.92
N ILE A 52 1.87 -20.79 19.74
CA ILE A 52 3.17 -20.38 20.31
C ILE A 52 4.22 -20.30 19.20
N LEU A 53 4.26 -21.26 18.27
CA LEU A 53 5.14 -21.22 17.11
C LEU A 53 4.90 -20.01 16.21
N TYR A 54 3.65 -19.57 16.06
CA TYR A 54 3.34 -18.34 15.33
C TYR A 54 3.83 -17.11 16.09
N LEU A 55 3.52 -17.01 17.38
CA LEU A 55 3.87 -15.85 18.21
C LEU A 55 5.37 -15.76 18.54
N SER A 56 6.15 -16.83 18.31
CA SER A 56 7.61 -16.78 18.36
C SER A 56 8.23 -16.19 17.09
N GLN A 57 7.46 -16.09 16.00
CA GLN A 57 7.89 -15.35 14.81
C GLN A 57 7.76 -13.84 15.06
N PRO A 58 8.54 -13.00 14.37
CA PRO A 58 8.37 -11.54 14.39
C PRO A 58 7.13 -11.11 13.60
N LEU A 59 5.95 -11.61 14.00
CA LEU A 59 4.65 -11.33 13.41
C LEU A 59 3.70 -10.82 14.49
N ASP A 60 2.71 -10.02 14.08
CA ASP A 60 1.73 -9.44 14.99
C ASP A 60 0.74 -10.51 15.51
N ASP A 61 0.26 -10.34 16.75
CA ASP A 61 -0.84 -11.14 17.26
C ASP A 61 -2.13 -10.84 16.48
N LEU A 62 -2.55 -11.78 15.64
CA LEU A 62 -3.72 -11.66 14.77
C LEU A 62 -5.02 -11.30 15.51
N ARG A 63 -5.11 -11.58 16.81
CA ARG A 63 -6.29 -11.26 17.63
C ARG A 63 -6.38 -9.77 17.97
N GLN A 64 -5.30 -9.03 17.82
CA GLN A 64 -5.21 -7.59 18.05
C GLN A 64 -5.27 -6.80 16.74
N CYS A 65 -5.33 -7.50 15.60
CA CYS A 65 -5.29 -6.89 14.29
C CYS A 65 -6.67 -6.44 13.81
N TYR A 66 -6.64 -5.40 12.98
CA TYR A 66 -7.78 -4.79 12.31
C TYR A 66 -7.53 -4.86 10.80
N ASP A 67 -8.60 -4.95 10.02
CA ASP A 67 -8.47 -4.80 8.58
C ASP A 67 -8.19 -3.33 8.18
N HIS A 68 -7.96 -3.10 6.89
CA HIS A 68 -7.61 -1.77 6.38
C HIS A 68 -8.78 -0.77 6.44
N LEU A 69 -10.01 -1.20 6.70
CA LEU A 69 -11.16 -0.32 6.99
C LEU A 69 -11.35 -0.10 8.49
N GLY A 70 -10.50 -0.70 9.32
CA GLY A 70 -10.51 -0.60 10.78
C GLY A 70 -11.61 -1.42 11.44
N TYR A 71 -12.02 -2.54 10.84
CA TYR A 71 -12.81 -3.54 11.54
C TYR A 71 -11.90 -4.51 12.30
N PRO A 72 -12.18 -4.79 13.58
CA PRO A 72 -11.40 -5.77 14.33
C PRO A 72 -11.55 -7.15 13.69
N ARG A 73 -10.46 -7.93 13.64
CA ARG A 73 -10.55 -9.32 13.22
C ARG A 73 -11.45 -10.08 14.19
N THR A 74 -12.51 -10.69 13.67
CA THR A 74 -13.44 -11.51 14.44
C THR A 74 -13.25 -12.99 14.11
N GLY A 75 -13.52 -13.86 15.09
CA GLY A 75 -13.47 -15.31 14.90
C GLY A 75 -12.21 -16.00 15.43
N LYS A 76 -12.21 -17.33 15.35
CA LYS A 76 -11.10 -18.18 15.78
C LYS A 76 -9.96 -18.10 14.76
N VAL A 77 -8.73 -17.96 15.24
CA VAL A 77 -7.53 -17.95 14.40
C VAL A 77 -7.08 -19.39 14.15
N ASP A 78 -6.92 -19.78 12.89
CA ASP A 78 -6.24 -21.01 12.51
C ASP A 78 -4.73 -20.76 12.47
N TRP A 79 -4.10 -20.88 13.64
CA TRP A 79 -2.66 -20.58 13.80
C TRP A 79 -1.77 -21.46 12.92
N MET A 80 -2.16 -22.71 12.68
CA MET A 80 -1.40 -23.61 11.82
C MET A 80 -1.42 -23.10 10.38
N ALA A 81 -2.60 -22.80 9.84
CA ALA A 81 -2.74 -22.31 8.47
C ALA A 81 -2.04 -20.96 8.26
N GLU A 82 -2.18 -20.03 9.21
CA GLU A 82 -1.56 -18.70 9.14
C GLU A 82 -0.03 -18.78 9.22
N LEU A 83 0.52 -19.65 10.09
CA LEU A 83 1.97 -19.86 10.14
C LEU A 83 2.48 -20.50 8.85
N GLN A 84 1.83 -21.57 8.37
CA GLN A 84 2.26 -22.28 7.18
C GLN A 84 2.31 -21.38 5.95
N ARG A 85 1.29 -20.55 5.73
CA ARG A 85 1.27 -19.64 4.58
C ARG A 85 2.31 -18.52 4.70
N ALA A 86 2.53 -17.97 5.90
CA ALA A 86 3.58 -16.96 6.13
C ALA A 86 4.98 -17.54 5.87
N ILE A 87 5.25 -18.75 6.36
CA ILE A 87 6.53 -19.43 6.15
C ILE A 87 6.70 -19.88 4.69
N ARG A 88 5.62 -20.27 4.01
CA ARG A 88 5.65 -20.53 2.56
C ARG A 88 6.00 -19.27 1.79
N ALA A 89 5.38 -18.14 2.11
CA ALA A 89 5.70 -16.85 1.50
C ALA A 89 7.16 -16.45 1.76
N ARG A 90 7.65 -16.58 3.00
CA ARG A 90 9.06 -16.36 3.37
C ARG A 90 10.02 -17.20 2.53
N THR A 91 9.69 -18.47 2.31
CA THR A 91 10.50 -19.41 1.52
C THR A 91 10.60 -18.97 0.06
N VAL A 92 9.49 -18.55 -0.54
CA VAL A 92 9.46 -18.13 -1.95
C VAL A 92 10.06 -16.73 -2.13
N ILE A 93 9.95 -15.83 -1.15
CA ILE A 93 10.68 -14.55 -1.22
C ILE A 93 12.19 -14.78 -1.19
N GLY A 94 12.66 -15.65 -0.28
CA GLY A 94 14.09 -15.94 -0.15
C GLY A 94 14.68 -16.66 -1.36
N ASP A 95 13.87 -17.47 -2.05
CA ASP A 95 14.24 -18.11 -3.32
C ASP A 95 13.01 -18.25 -4.21
N PRO A 96 12.81 -17.30 -5.14
CA PRO A 96 11.63 -17.33 -5.99
C PRO A 96 11.56 -18.62 -6.82
N SER A 97 12.68 -19.27 -7.18
CA SER A 97 12.64 -20.51 -7.97
C SER A 97 11.84 -21.65 -7.32
N LYS A 98 11.60 -21.58 -6.00
CA LYS A 98 10.77 -22.53 -5.24
C LYS A 98 9.26 -22.29 -5.37
N GLY A 99 8.86 -21.16 -5.96
CA GLY A 99 7.47 -20.74 -6.16
C GLY A 99 6.86 -21.39 -7.39
N LYS A 100 5.78 -22.14 -7.21
CA LYS A 100 5.02 -22.77 -8.30
C LYS A 100 3.97 -21.81 -8.86
N PRO A 101 3.63 -21.88 -10.16
CA PRO A 101 2.65 -20.97 -10.77
C PRO A 101 1.29 -20.91 -10.06
N GLU A 102 0.78 -22.04 -9.58
CA GLU A 102 -0.55 -22.18 -8.98
C GLU A 102 -0.68 -21.51 -7.59
N GLU A 103 0.42 -21.26 -6.89
CA GLU A 103 0.41 -20.69 -5.54
C GLU A 103 0.81 -19.20 -5.50
N ARG A 104 1.22 -18.61 -6.63
CA ARG A 104 1.74 -17.23 -6.67
C ARG A 104 0.74 -16.20 -6.15
N CYS A 105 -0.53 -16.30 -6.58
CA CYS A 105 -1.58 -15.43 -6.08
C CYS A 105 -1.79 -15.61 -4.56
N THR A 106 -1.73 -16.84 -4.05
CA THR A 106 -1.86 -17.12 -2.61
C THR A 106 -0.69 -16.53 -1.83
N ILE A 107 0.53 -16.60 -2.36
CA ILE A 107 1.72 -15.98 -1.75
C ILE A 107 1.57 -14.46 -1.72
N LEU A 108 1.25 -13.82 -2.84
CA LEU A 108 1.05 -12.37 -2.91
C LEU A 108 -0.09 -11.90 -1.99
N GLN A 109 -1.19 -12.64 -1.94
CA GLN A 109 -2.29 -12.37 -1.02
C GLN A 109 -1.84 -12.49 0.44
N THR A 110 -1.04 -13.51 0.77
CA THR A 110 -0.48 -13.68 2.13
C THR A 110 0.34 -12.46 2.53
N LEU A 111 1.19 -11.95 1.64
CA LEU A 111 1.99 -10.75 1.88
C LEU A 111 1.12 -9.51 2.06
N LEU A 112 0.09 -9.35 1.23
CA LEU A 112 -0.86 -8.24 1.35
C LEU A 112 -1.68 -8.31 2.64
N ASP A 113 -2.07 -9.50 3.08
CA ASP A 113 -2.77 -9.67 4.35
C ASP A 113 -1.87 -9.23 5.52
N LEU A 114 -0.56 -9.51 5.47
CA LEU A 114 0.41 -9.02 6.44
C LEU A 114 0.62 -7.48 6.37
N VAL A 115 0.27 -6.83 5.27
CA VAL A 115 0.30 -5.36 5.14
C VAL A 115 -1.03 -4.72 5.57
N CYS A 116 -2.15 -5.42 5.38
CA CYS A 116 -3.49 -4.84 5.52
C CYS A 116 -4.22 -5.26 6.80
N ILE A 117 -3.77 -6.33 7.46
CA ILE A 117 -4.35 -6.86 8.71
C ILE A 117 -3.32 -6.62 9.82
N LEU A 118 -3.44 -5.46 10.46
CA LEU A 118 -2.41 -4.93 11.37
C LEU A 118 -3.03 -4.47 12.70
N PRO A 119 -2.28 -4.49 13.80
CA PRO A 119 -2.68 -3.76 14.99
C PRO A 119 -2.69 -2.25 14.68
N PRO A 120 -3.70 -1.48 15.10
CA PRO A 120 -3.72 -0.04 14.89
C PRO A 120 -2.71 0.65 15.82
N ALA A 121 -2.06 1.70 15.32
CA ALA A 121 -1.29 2.59 16.16
C ALA A 121 -2.25 3.54 16.91
N PRO A 122 -2.02 3.80 18.22
CA PRO A 122 -2.89 4.67 19.01
C PRO A 122 -2.79 6.15 18.61
N SER A 123 -1.66 6.55 18.03
CA SER A 123 -1.44 7.90 17.52
C SER A 123 -0.37 7.90 16.43
N PHE A 124 -0.28 9.02 15.69
CA PHE A 124 0.75 9.22 14.68
C PHE A 124 2.18 9.24 15.25
N LEU A 125 2.34 9.63 16.51
CA LEU A 125 3.63 9.71 17.20
C LEU A 125 3.96 8.43 17.97
N SER A 126 3.17 7.36 17.80
CA SER A 126 3.43 6.11 18.50
C SER A 126 4.68 5.43 17.93
N ASP A 127 5.50 4.89 18.81
CA ASP A 127 6.60 3.99 18.45
C ASP A 127 6.12 2.55 18.19
N ASP A 128 4.81 2.29 18.34
CA ASP A 128 4.16 0.98 18.13
C ASP A 128 4.06 0.61 16.65
N LEU A 129 5.20 0.29 16.04
CA LEU A 129 5.25 -0.21 14.67
C LEU A 129 4.85 -1.69 14.63
N SER A 130 3.97 -2.04 13.70
CA SER A 130 3.58 -3.43 13.42
C SER A 130 4.80 -4.32 13.15
N LEU A 131 4.86 -5.48 13.81
CA LEU A 131 5.89 -6.48 13.60
C LEU A 131 5.81 -7.07 12.18
N ASN A 132 4.61 -7.24 11.64
CA ASN A 132 4.43 -7.69 10.25
C ASN A 132 5.12 -6.75 9.26
N LEU A 133 4.99 -5.42 9.44
CA LEU A 133 5.61 -4.44 8.56
C LEU A 133 7.14 -4.45 8.68
N VAL A 134 7.67 -4.57 9.90
CA VAL A 134 9.12 -4.71 10.16
C VAL A 134 9.66 -5.98 9.49
N TRP A 135 8.97 -7.10 9.67
CA TRP A 135 9.35 -8.37 9.08
C TRP A 135 9.31 -8.34 7.56
N LEU A 136 8.25 -7.79 6.96
CA LEU A 136 8.14 -7.63 5.51
C LEU A 136 9.26 -6.76 4.95
N ALA A 137 9.56 -5.62 5.58
CA ALA A 137 10.68 -4.76 5.17
C ALA A 137 12.02 -5.51 5.20
N ALA A 138 12.23 -6.38 6.20
CA ALA A 138 13.43 -7.21 6.31
C ALA A 138 13.50 -8.31 5.25
N VAL A 139 12.39 -9.02 5.01
CA VAL A 139 12.36 -10.19 4.11
C VAL A 139 12.31 -9.78 2.63
N LEU A 140 11.63 -8.69 2.28
CA LEU A 140 11.56 -8.15 0.92
C LEU A 140 12.75 -7.23 0.56
N ARG A 141 13.75 -7.11 1.44
CA ARG A 141 14.89 -6.17 1.31
C ARG A 141 15.43 -6.08 -0.13
N GLY A 142 15.57 -4.85 -0.63
CA GLY A 142 16.08 -4.55 -1.97
C GLY A 142 15.09 -4.83 -3.11
N GLY A 143 13.86 -5.28 -2.80
CA GLY A 143 12.82 -5.51 -3.79
C GLY A 143 13.06 -6.74 -4.68
N SER A 144 13.99 -7.62 -4.34
CA SER A 144 14.39 -8.75 -5.20
C SER A 144 13.22 -9.62 -5.65
N PHE A 145 12.25 -9.88 -4.77
CA PHE A 145 11.03 -10.61 -5.09
C PHE A 145 10.08 -9.81 -6.02
N LEU A 146 10.05 -8.49 -5.88
CA LEU A 146 9.21 -7.59 -6.70
C LEU A 146 9.88 -7.22 -8.04
N ASP A 147 11.18 -7.44 -8.18
CA ASP A 147 11.97 -7.09 -9.37
C ASP A 147 12.47 -8.33 -10.14
N HIS A 148 12.31 -9.55 -9.61
CA HIS A 148 12.83 -10.75 -10.27
C HIS A 148 12.24 -10.94 -11.67
N LYS A 149 13.04 -11.54 -12.57
CA LYS A 149 12.61 -11.91 -13.93
C LYS A 149 12.45 -13.42 -14.15
N LEU A 150 12.42 -14.20 -13.06
CA LEU A 150 12.29 -15.66 -13.11
C LEU A 150 10.93 -16.11 -13.68
N TRP A 151 9.92 -15.26 -13.54
CA TRP A 151 8.65 -15.40 -14.22
C TRP A 151 7.95 -14.06 -14.31
N GLU A 152 7.03 -13.97 -15.27
CA GLU A 152 6.13 -12.84 -15.42
C GLU A 152 4.74 -13.17 -14.88
N PRO A 153 4.01 -12.18 -14.33
CA PRO A 153 2.63 -12.36 -13.93
C PRO A 153 1.75 -12.79 -15.10
N THR A 154 1.18 -13.98 -15.02
CA THR A 154 0.42 -14.56 -16.14
C THR A 154 -1.05 -14.14 -16.13
N GLN A 155 -1.60 -13.90 -14.94
CA GLN A 155 -3.01 -13.58 -14.73
C GLN A 155 -3.20 -12.13 -14.29
N TRP A 156 -4.38 -11.57 -14.59
CA TRP A 156 -4.80 -10.26 -14.11
C TRP A 156 -4.68 -10.15 -12.57
N GLN A 157 -5.14 -11.17 -11.84
CA GLN A 157 -5.11 -11.17 -10.38
C GLN A 157 -3.69 -11.10 -9.83
N GLU A 158 -2.74 -11.79 -10.47
CA GLU A 158 -1.33 -11.77 -10.07
C GLU A 158 -0.74 -10.37 -10.24
N ARG A 159 -1.02 -9.70 -11.38
CA ARG A 159 -0.62 -8.29 -11.61
C ARG A 159 -1.25 -7.34 -10.60
N TYR A 160 -2.55 -7.50 -10.33
CA TYR A 160 -3.27 -6.70 -9.33
C TYR A 160 -2.60 -6.80 -7.96
N LEU A 161 -2.35 -8.02 -7.47
CA LEU A 161 -1.78 -8.25 -6.14
C LEU A 161 -0.33 -7.77 -6.07
N ARG A 162 0.48 -8.03 -7.10
CA ARG A 162 1.88 -7.58 -7.17
C ARG A 162 1.96 -6.05 -7.17
N SER A 163 1.13 -5.37 -7.97
CA SER A 163 1.14 -3.92 -8.07
C SER A 163 0.69 -3.25 -6.78
N ARG A 164 -0.32 -3.81 -6.12
CA ARG A 164 -0.76 -3.36 -4.80
C ARG A 164 0.33 -3.53 -3.75
N LEU A 165 0.98 -4.69 -3.72
CA LEU A 165 2.08 -4.96 -2.79
C LEU A 165 3.25 -3.99 -3.04
N HIS A 166 3.58 -3.72 -4.30
CA HIS A 166 4.64 -2.78 -4.66
C HIS A 166 4.31 -1.34 -4.23
N ALA A 167 3.10 -0.87 -4.51
CA ALA A 167 2.64 0.45 -4.06
C ALA A 167 2.69 0.57 -2.53
N SER A 168 2.30 -0.47 -1.79
CA SER A 168 2.45 -0.47 -0.32
C SER A 168 3.90 -0.59 0.14
N TYR A 169 4.74 -1.32 -0.61
CA TYR A 169 6.14 -1.57 -0.25
C TYR A 169 6.93 -0.26 -0.16
N GLY A 170 6.88 0.55 -1.22
CA GLY A 170 7.80 1.66 -1.43
C GLY A 170 8.65 1.43 -2.67
N LEU A 171 9.81 2.07 -2.74
CA LEU A 171 10.73 1.97 -3.88
C LEU A 171 11.60 0.71 -3.79
N THR A 172 11.82 0.05 -4.93
CA THR A 172 12.80 -1.02 -5.10
C THR A 172 14.07 -0.53 -5.79
N THR A 173 15.07 -1.41 -5.90
CA THR A 173 16.29 -1.09 -6.67
C THR A 173 16.00 -0.84 -8.15
N ALA A 174 15.00 -1.53 -8.72
CA ALA A 174 14.65 -1.37 -10.12
C ALA A 174 13.97 -0.04 -10.42
N ASP A 175 13.30 0.57 -9.45
CA ASP A 175 12.58 1.84 -9.63
C ASP A 175 13.52 3.02 -9.94
N TYR A 176 14.72 3.04 -9.34
CA TYR A 176 15.73 4.07 -9.60
C TYR A 176 16.31 4.04 -11.03
N ARG A 177 16.00 3.01 -11.83
CA ARG A 177 16.44 2.95 -13.23
C ARG A 177 15.63 3.94 -14.06
N ARG A 178 16.33 4.70 -14.92
CA ARG A 178 15.70 5.67 -15.83
C ARG A 178 14.56 5.07 -16.64
N GLU A 179 14.75 3.86 -17.18
CA GLU A 179 13.73 3.14 -17.96
C GLU A 179 12.44 2.92 -17.15
N SER A 180 12.54 2.50 -15.88
CA SER A 180 11.40 2.25 -15.00
C SER A 180 10.60 3.54 -14.75
N LEU A 181 11.31 4.66 -14.52
CA LEU A 181 10.68 5.96 -14.33
C LEU A 181 10.00 6.44 -15.62
N THR A 182 10.65 6.29 -16.77
CA THR A 182 10.05 6.61 -18.08
C THR A 182 8.78 5.79 -18.32
N GLN A 183 8.77 4.50 -17.99
CA GLN A 183 7.58 3.66 -18.12
C GLN A 183 6.44 4.12 -17.20
N SER A 184 6.73 4.46 -15.94
CA SER A 184 5.71 4.96 -15.00
C SER A 184 5.18 6.33 -15.40
N ARG A 185 6.05 7.25 -15.86
CA ARG A 185 5.63 8.54 -16.44
C ARG A 185 4.76 8.35 -17.68
N ALA A 186 5.16 7.49 -18.60
CA ALA A 186 4.38 7.18 -19.80
C ALA A 186 2.99 6.64 -19.43
N TYR A 187 2.89 5.81 -18.38
CA TYR A 187 1.61 5.32 -17.89
C TYR A 187 0.75 6.44 -17.29
N VAL A 188 1.32 7.26 -16.40
CA VAL A 188 0.61 8.33 -15.69
C VAL A 188 0.16 9.45 -16.65
N TYR A 189 0.99 9.81 -17.62
CA TYR A 189 0.74 10.91 -18.56
C TYR A 189 0.02 10.46 -19.85
N ASP A 190 -0.39 9.20 -19.95
CA ASP A 190 -1.25 8.72 -21.03
C ASP A 190 -2.69 9.25 -20.83
N MET A 191 -3.02 10.34 -21.53
CA MET A 191 -4.31 11.02 -21.47
C MET A 191 -5.47 10.08 -21.84
N ARG A 192 -5.22 9.03 -22.63
CA ARG A 192 -6.25 8.08 -23.12
C ARG A 192 -6.80 7.18 -22.01
N ARG A 193 -6.12 7.10 -20.86
CA ARG A 193 -6.55 6.30 -19.69
C ARG A 193 -7.59 7.01 -18.82
N TYR A 194 -7.73 8.32 -18.98
CA TYR A 194 -8.61 9.16 -18.18
C TYR A 194 -9.90 9.37 -18.93
N THR A 195 -10.91 8.58 -18.59
CA THR A 195 -12.19 8.54 -19.30
C THR A 195 -13.34 8.61 -18.32
N TRP A 196 -14.55 8.88 -18.81
CA TRP A 196 -15.77 8.78 -18.02
C TRP A 196 -15.97 7.40 -17.40
N GLY A 197 -15.53 6.33 -18.06
CA GLY A 197 -15.63 4.97 -17.53
C GLY A 197 -14.67 4.71 -16.37
N THR A 198 -13.49 5.34 -16.37
CA THR A 198 -12.49 5.26 -15.29
C THR A 198 -12.61 6.40 -14.29
N GLU A 199 -13.67 7.22 -14.43
CA GLU A 199 -13.93 8.43 -13.65
C GLU A 199 -12.70 9.35 -13.52
N PHE A 200 -11.81 9.34 -14.52
CA PHE A 200 -10.57 10.13 -14.52
C PHE A 200 -9.61 9.86 -13.34
N GLY A 201 -9.76 8.72 -12.67
CA GLY A 201 -8.89 8.27 -11.58
C GLY A 201 -8.20 6.95 -11.87
N PRO A 202 -7.45 6.40 -10.89
CA PRO A 202 -6.83 5.08 -10.99
C PRO A 202 -7.85 3.96 -10.78
N TYR A 203 -8.93 3.97 -11.57
CA TYR A 203 -10.03 3.01 -11.50
C TYR A 203 -10.17 2.22 -12.79
N THR A 204 -10.73 1.03 -12.67
CA THR A 204 -11.24 0.27 -13.81
C THR A 204 -12.64 0.73 -14.17
N VAL A 205 -13.13 0.34 -15.35
CA VAL A 205 -14.50 0.61 -15.79
C VAL A 205 -15.59 0.00 -14.88
N SER A 206 -15.22 -0.90 -13.98
CA SER A 206 -16.14 -1.47 -12.98
C SER A 206 -16.15 -0.69 -11.65
N GLY A 207 -15.44 0.44 -11.56
CA GLY A 207 -15.28 1.20 -10.32
C GLY A 207 -14.36 0.55 -9.27
N ARG A 208 -13.58 -0.48 -9.68
CA ARG A 208 -12.56 -1.10 -8.81
C ARG A 208 -11.23 -0.37 -8.96
N VAL A 209 -10.33 -0.54 -8.00
CA VAL A 209 -9.02 0.11 -8.06
C VAL A 209 -8.13 -0.55 -9.12
N ASN A 210 -7.51 0.27 -9.97
CA ASN A 210 -6.47 -0.15 -10.90
C ASN A 210 -5.10 0.00 -10.24
N TRP A 211 -4.62 -1.05 -9.58
CA TRP A 211 -3.35 -1.01 -8.85
C TRP A 211 -2.11 -0.86 -9.73
N GLU A 212 -2.16 -1.23 -11.03
CA GLU A 212 -1.06 -0.93 -11.97
C GLU A 212 -0.94 0.59 -12.18
N HIS A 213 -2.07 1.30 -12.22
CA HIS A 213 -2.09 2.77 -12.28
C HIS A 213 -1.64 3.39 -10.96
N VAL A 214 -2.13 2.88 -9.82
CA VAL A 214 -1.68 3.35 -8.50
C VAL A 214 -0.18 3.15 -8.31
N GLN A 215 0.39 2.02 -8.74
CA GLN A 215 1.83 1.77 -8.69
C GLN A 215 2.61 2.78 -9.55
N ALA A 216 2.14 3.09 -10.76
CA ALA A 216 2.80 4.09 -11.61
C ALA A 216 2.74 5.50 -10.98
N ILE A 217 1.60 5.89 -10.39
CA ILE A 217 1.44 7.15 -9.65
C ILE A 217 2.39 7.17 -8.43
N HIS A 218 2.39 6.09 -7.65
CA HIS A 218 3.27 5.92 -6.49
C HIS A 218 4.72 6.11 -6.88
N HIS A 219 5.18 5.45 -7.95
CA HIS A 219 6.55 5.54 -8.40
C HIS A 219 6.91 6.97 -8.81
N VAL A 220 6.11 7.63 -9.66
CA VAL A 220 6.37 9.02 -10.08
C VAL A 220 6.41 9.98 -8.88
N MET A 221 5.48 9.85 -7.93
CA MET A 221 5.46 10.69 -6.73
C MET A 221 6.64 10.40 -5.80
N SER A 222 7.02 9.14 -5.65
CA SER A 222 8.12 8.71 -4.78
C SER A 222 9.47 9.23 -5.28
N MET A 223 9.70 9.21 -6.60
CA MET A 223 10.94 9.74 -7.21
C MET A 223 11.10 11.26 -7.05
N GLN A 224 10.02 12.00 -6.76
CA GLN A 224 10.08 13.42 -6.42
C GLN A 224 10.43 13.65 -4.94
N VAL A 225 10.07 12.70 -4.06
CA VAL A 225 10.34 12.78 -2.61
C VAL A 225 11.73 12.26 -2.28
N VAL A 226 12.17 11.18 -2.93
CA VAL A 226 13.46 10.53 -2.73
C VAL A 226 14.14 10.35 -4.09
N PRO A 227 14.72 11.42 -4.67
CA PRO A 227 15.38 11.33 -5.97
C PRO A 227 16.66 10.46 -5.88
N PRO A 228 17.12 9.87 -7.01
CA PRO A 228 18.37 9.14 -7.05
C PRO A 228 19.53 10.05 -6.62
N GLN A 229 20.35 9.60 -5.66
CA GLN A 229 21.59 10.28 -5.28
C GLN A 229 22.76 9.68 -6.07
N GLU A 230 23.68 10.54 -6.54
CA GLU A 230 24.82 10.14 -7.39
C GLU A 230 25.76 9.11 -6.73
N ASP A 231 25.84 9.07 -5.39
CA ASP A 231 26.72 8.17 -4.63
C ASP A 231 26.02 6.93 -4.03
N ALA A 232 24.71 6.74 -4.27
CA ALA A 232 23.90 5.73 -3.56
C ALA A 232 24.05 4.29 -4.10
N GLU A 233 24.81 4.06 -5.16
CA GLU A 233 24.95 2.72 -5.80
C GLU A 233 25.43 1.63 -4.83
N ARG A 234 26.08 1.99 -3.72
CA ARG A 234 26.55 1.05 -2.69
C ARG A 234 25.55 0.78 -1.56
N GLU A 235 24.54 1.64 -1.37
CA GLU A 235 23.55 1.54 -0.28
C GLU A 235 22.15 1.11 -0.77
N GLN A 236 21.93 1.05 -2.09
CA GLN A 236 20.65 0.73 -2.75
C GLN A 236 20.04 -0.64 -2.40
N THR A 237 20.77 -1.52 -1.69
CA THR A 237 20.20 -2.77 -1.14
C THR A 237 19.38 -2.57 0.15
N VAL A 238 19.34 -1.37 0.71
CA VAL A 238 18.63 -1.07 1.97
C VAL A 238 17.19 -0.62 1.68
N PHE A 239 16.24 -1.13 2.46
CA PHE A 239 14.84 -0.68 2.42
C PHE A 239 14.76 0.82 2.75
N THR A 240 14.26 1.64 1.82
CA THR A 240 14.14 3.09 2.00
C THR A 240 12.87 3.41 2.79
N ILE A 241 13.02 3.95 4.00
CA ILE A 241 11.90 4.37 4.84
C ILE A 241 11.55 5.83 4.54
N PHE A 242 10.36 6.07 4.01
CA PHE A 242 9.81 7.39 3.72
C PHE A 242 8.28 7.33 3.69
N PRO A 243 7.54 8.46 3.71
CA PRO A 243 6.09 8.44 3.91
C PRO A 243 5.24 7.61 2.90
N LEU A 244 5.79 7.23 1.74
CA LEU A 244 5.13 6.38 0.74
C LEU A 244 5.70 4.93 0.77
N SER A 245 5.96 4.39 1.96
CA SER A 245 6.52 3.03 2.18
C SER A 245 5.82 2.29 3.32
N LEU A 246 6.10 0.98 3.45
CA LEU A 246 5.40 0.06 4.36
C LEU A 246 5.06 0.59 5.76
N PRO A 247 5.99 1.19 6.53
CA PRO A 247 5.72 1.60 7.91
C PRO A 247 4.55 2.58 8.04
N TYR A 248 4.26 3.32 6.97
CA TYR A 248 3.21 4.33 6.95
C TYR A 248 1.83 3.73 6.59
N CYS A 249 1.75 2.45 6.23
CA CYS A 249 0.48 1.77 5.92
C CYS A 249 -0.37 1.44 7.15
N GLN A 250 0.18 1.50 8.37
CA GLN A 250 -0.55 1.14 9.60
C GLN A 250 -1.72 2.10 9.85
N SER A 251 -2.88 1.55 10.24
CA SER A 251 -4.05 2.35 10.63
C SER A 251 -3.75 3.14 11.91
N ILE A 252 -4.28 4.36 12.01
CA ILE A 252 -4.21 5.16 13.24
C ILE A 252 -5.60 5.20 13.89
N ILE A 253 -5.77 4.43 14.96
CA ILE A 253 -7.05 4.32 15.69
C ILE A 253 -6.75 4.51 17.18
N PRO A 254 -7.12 5.64 17.79
CA PRO A 254 -6.93 5.86 19.21
C PRO A 254 -7.63 4.80 20.06
N ALA A 255 -7.05 4.48 21.22
CA ALA A 255 -7.60 3.47 22.11
C ALA A 255 -9.04 3.80 22.52
N GLY A 256 -9.93 2.82 22.43
CA GLY A 256 -11.35 2.97 22.78
C GLY A 256 -12.22 3.62 21.71
N VAL A 257 -11.67 4.02 20.55
CA VAL A 257 -12.45 4.55 19.44
C VAL A 257 -13.07 3.42 18.61
N ASP A 258 -14.39 3.45 18.47
CA ASP A 258 -15.13 2.58 17.55
C ASP A 258 -15.48 3.35 16.27
N LEU A 259 -14.74 3.07 15.19
CA LEU A 259 -14.94 3.72 13.91
C LEU A 259 -16.35 3.52 13.32
N ALA A 260 -17.10 2.51 13.75
CA ALA A 260 -18.49 2.32 13.31
C ALA A 260 -19.45 3.39 13.86
N GLN A 261 -19.05 4.10 14.92
CA GLN A 261 -19.84 5.16 15.57
C GLN A 261 -19.29 6.56 15.26
N GLU A 262 -18.10 6.65 14.66
CA GLU A 262 -17.45 7.91 14.31
C GLU A 262 -18.02 8.52 13.03
N GLN A 263 -18.42 9.79 13.09
CA GLN A 263 -18.82 10.53 11.89
C GLN A 263 -17.64 10.72 10.92
N ASP A 264 -16.46 11.04 11.47
CA ASP A 264 -15.22 11.19 10.72
C ASP A 264 -14.37 9.91 10.79
N TRP A 265 -14.96 8.77 10.40
CA TRP A 265 -14.30 7.46 10.45
C TRP A 265 -12.97 7.45 9.67
N ALA A 266 -12.86 8.21 8.57
CA ALA A 266 -11.66 8.29 7.75
C ALA A 266 -10.61 9.28 8.28
N GLY A 267 -10.92 10.08 9.32
CA GLY A 267 -10.01 11.07 9.89
C GLY A 267 -9.69 12.22 8.93
N VAL A 268 -10.69 12.69 8.20
CA VAL A 268 -10.64 13.76 7.21
C VAL A 268 -10.27 15.11 7.82
N THR A 269 -10.79 15.43 9.01
CA THR A 269 -10.61 16.76 9.63
C THR A 269 -9.16 16.99 10.07
N GLY A 270 -8.60 18.16 9.72
CA GLY A 270 -7.28 18.63 10.16
C GLY A 270 -6.45 19.22 9.02
N SER A 271 -5.15 19.36 9.26
CA SER A 271 -4.20 19.90 8.29
C SER A 271 -3.65 18.84 7.34
N TRP A 272 -3.58 19.16 6.06
CA TRP A 272 -3.15 18.28 4.98
C TRP A 272 -2.14 18.96 4.05
N GLN A 273 -1.32 18.15 3.41
CA GLN A 273 -0.47 18.54 2.28
C GLN A 273 -0.93 17.83 1.03
N CYS A 274 -1.23 18.59 -0.02
CA CYS A 274 -1.44 18.06 -1.36
C CYS A 274 -0.23 18.39 -2.22
N SER A 275 0.55 17.36 -2.53
CA SER A 275 1.67 17.45 -3.47
C SER A 275 1.22 16.94 -4.83
N PHE A 276 1.57 17.62 -5.91
CA PHE A 276 1.18 17.23 -7.26
C PHE A 276 2.28 17.54 -8.27
N SER A 277 2.35 16.70 -9.31
CA SER A 277 3.28 16.87 -10.42
C SER A 277 2.58 17.21 -11.71
N PHE A 278 3.23 17.99 -12.56
CA PHE A 278 2.77 18.32 -13.92
C PHE A 278 3.95 18.62 -14.84
N CYS A 279 3.80 18.35 -16.13
CA CYS A 279 4.78 18.69 -17.16
C CYS A 279 4.24 19.79 -18.09
N ASP A 280 5.07 20.29 -19.00
CA ASP A 280 4.64 21.24 -20.02
C ASP A 280 3.53 20.63 -20.88
N HIS A 281 2.42 21.36 -21.03
CA HIS A 281 1.25 20.87 -21.76
C HIS A 281 1.56 20.54 -23.21
N ARG A 282 2.47 21.26 -23.87
CA ARG A 282 2.88 20.97 -25.25
C ARG A 282 3.61 19.64 -25.33
N GLN A 283 4.51 19.35 -24.40
CA GLN A 283 5.20 18.05 -24.34
C GLN A 283 4.20 16.91 -24.09
N LEU A 284 3.21 17.15 -23.25
CA LEU A 284 2.14 16.19 -22.98
C LEU A 284 1.29 15.91 -24.23
N LEU A 285 0.99 16.93 -25.04
CA LEU A 285 0.30 16.76 -26.33
C LEU A 285 1.15 15.98 -27.34
N VAL A 286 2.47 16.21 -27.37
CA VAL A 286 3.40 15.44 -28.24
C VAL A 286 3.45 13.99 -27.80
N LEU A 287 3.63 13.71 -26.50
CA LEU A 287 3.62 12.35 -25.93
C LEU A 287 2.39 11.56 -26.37
N ASN A 288 1.22 12.20 -26.33
CA ASN A 288 -0.07 11.61 -26.66
C ASN A 288 -0.43 11.67 -28.17
N ASN A 289 0.50 12.11 -29.03
CA ASN A 289 0.32 12.27 -30.48
C ASN A 289 -0.84 13.19 -30.90
N PHE A 290 -1.26 14.13 -30.06
CA PHE A 290 -2.33 15.08 -30.39
C PHE A 290 -1.87 16.19 -31.35
N THR A 291 -0.58 16.25 -31.67
CA THR A 291 0.00 17.17 -32.66
C THR A 291 -0.04 16.62 -34.09
N VAL A 292 -0.34 15.33 -34.28
CA VAL A 292 -0.37 14.67 -35.60
C VAL A 292 -1.81 14.68 -36.14
N GLN A 293 -1.97 15.10 -37.41
CA GLN A 293 -3.24 15.00 -38.13
C GLN A 293 -3.12 14.00 -39.29
N PRO A 294 -4.11 13.09 -39.48
CA PRO A 294 -5.26 12.83 -38.61
C PRO A 294 -4.85 12.18 -37.27
N PRO A 295 -5.70 12.21 -36.23
CA PRO A 295 -5.43 11.51 -34.98
C PRO A 295 -5.34 10.00 -35.27
N LEU A 296 -4.12 9.48 -35.20
CA LEU A 296 -3.83 8.06 -35.41
C LEU A 296 -3.71 7.39 -34.04
N ASN A 297 -4.16 6.14 -33.93
CA ASN A 297 -3.98 5.32 -32.73
C ASN A 297 -2.52 4.82 -32.63
N LEU A 298 -1.61 5.77 -32.49
CA LEU A 298 -0.17 5.53 -32.44
C LEU A 298 0.28 5.17 -31.01
N PRO A 299 1.37 4.41 -30.86
CA PRO A 299 2.09 4.30 -29.59
C PRO A 299 2.48 5.68 -29.06
N LEU A 300 2.57 5.83 -27.73
CA LEU A 300 3.02 7.09 -27.12
C LEU A 300 4.42 7.46 -27.61
N ALA A 301 4.67 8.75 -27.83
CA ALA A 301 5.99 9.27 -28.16
C ALA A 301 6.86 9.38 -26.89
N VAL A 302 7.23 8.23 -26.33
CA VAL A 302 7.92 8.11 -25.03
C VAL A 302 9.27 8.80 -25.00
N ASP A 303 9.94 8.97 -26.15
CA ASP A 303 11.22 9.65 -26.27
C ASP A 303 11.18 11.09 -25.74
N VAL A 304 10.00 11.73 -25.75
CA VAL A 304 9.81 13.07 -25.16
C VAL A 304 10.13 13.07 -23.67
N LEU A 305 9.83 11.99 -22.94
CA LEU A 305 10.04 11.90 -21.50
C LEU A 305 11.51 11.77 -21.11
N ASP A 306 12.34 11.32 -22.05
CA ASP A 306 13.79 11.18 -21.88
C ASP A 306 14.58 12.38 -22.40
N SER A 307 13.91 13.36 -23.01
CA SER A 307 14.54 14.61 -23.45
C SER A 307 15.08 15.42 -22.26
N GLU A 308 16.23 16.09 -22.45
CA GLU A 308 16.77 17.04 -21.47
C GLU A 308 15.82 18.22 -21.22
N ASP A 309 14.95 18.53 -22.19
CA ASP A 309 13.94 19.59 -22.08
C ASP A 309 12.70 19.15 -21.30
N PHE A 310 12.55 17.86 -20.97
CA PHE A 310 11.39 17.39 -20.21
C PHE A 310 11.53 17.76 -18.74
N ILE A 311 10.67 18.67 -18.29
CA ILE A 311 10.66 19.15 -16.91
C ILE A 311 9.33 18.76 -16.27
N GLU A 312 9.42 17.89 -15.26
CA GLU A 312 8.32 17.56 -14.37
C GLU A 312 8.38 18.47 -13.14
N ILE A 313 7.39 19.32 -12.97
CA ILE A 313 7.30 20.28 -11.88
C ILE A 313 6.53 19.65 -10.71
N PHE A 314 7.17 19.57 -9.55
CA PHE A 314 6.55 19.18 -8.28
C PHE A 314 6.19 20.40 -7.43
N ARG A 315 4.97 20.43 -6.89
CA ARG A 315 4.48 21.49 -5.99
C ARG A 315 3.69 20.89 -4.84
N THR A 316 3.75 21.55 -3.69
CA THR A 316 3.00 21.18 -2.50
C THR A 316 2.21 22.38 -1.99
N ILE A 317 0.96 22.15 -1.62
CA ILE A 317 0.08 23.12 -0.97
C ILE A 317 -0.43 22.58 0.36
N ASN A 318 -0.57 23.45 1.35
CA ASN A 318 -1.21 23.12 2.62
C ASN A 318 -2.71 23.39 2.54
N ILE A 319 -3.51 22.52 3.14
CA ILE A 319 -4.97 22.57 3.11
C ILE A 319 -5.47 22.31 4.53
N GLU A 320 -6.34 23.16 5.05
CA GLU A 320 -7.07 22.86 6.28
C GLU A 320 -8.45 22.29 5.90
N ILE A 321 -8.72 21.04 6.29
CA ILE A 321 -9.93 20.30 5.89
C ILE A 321 -10.85 20.11 7.10
N ARG A 322 -12.15 20.29 6.88
CA ARG A 322 -13.20 19.94 7.85
C ARG A 322 -14.33 19.15 7.20
N VAL A 323 -14.92 18.23 7.94
CA VAL A 323 -16.17 17.56 7.54
C VAL A 323 -17.32 18.56 7.51
N ILE A 324 -18.15 18.48 6.48
CA ILE A 324 -19.35 19.34 6.32
C ILE A 324 -20.65 18.55 6.40
N SER A 325 -20.66 17.29 5.97
CA SER A 325 -21.82 16.40 6.08
C SER A 325 -21.42 14.94 5.89
N THR A 326 -22.30 14.04 6.32
CA THR A 326 -22.20 12.61 6.01
C THR A 326 -23.47 12.15 5.31
N VAL A 327 -23.35 11.16 4.44
CA VAL A 327 -24.45 10.55 3.69
C VAL A 327 -24.40 9.05 3.93
N TYR A 328 -25.51 8.47 4.38
CA TYR A 328 -25.61 7.03 4.63
C TYR A 328 -25.32 6.24 3.36
N ASP A 329 -24.46 5.22 3.48
CA ASP A 329 -24.14 4.28 2.41
C ASP A 329 -24.74 2.91 2.76
N PRO A 330 -25.76 2.42 2.02
CA PRO A 330 -26.34 1.11 2.27
C PRO A 330 -25.35 -0.06 2.11
N ALA A 331 -24.33 0.07 1.25
CA ALA A 331 -23.32 -0.97 1.05
C ALA A 331 -22.32 -1.01 2.21
N HIS A 332 -22.09 0.14 2.86
CA HIS A 332 -21.19 0.27 4.00
C HIS A 332 -21.82 1.09 5.14
N PRO A 333 -22.80 0.52 5.88
CA PRO A 333 -23.62 1.27 6.84
C PRO A 333 -22.84 1.99 7.95
N SER A 334 -21.68 1.44 8.33
CA SER A 334 -20.81 2.00 9.36
C SER A 334 -19.66 2.86 8.81
N ARG A 335 -19.65 3.11 7.50
CA ARG A 335 -18.68 3.96 6.79
C ARG A 335 -19.43 4.89 5.83
N PRO A 336 -20.26 5.80 6.36
CA PRO A 336 -21.02 6.72 5.51
C PRO A 336 -20.08 7.56 4.65
N LYS A 337 -20.56 7.97 3.47
CA LYS A 337 -19.83 8.92 2.62
C LYS A 337 -19.65 10.22 3.38
N ILE A 338 -18.41 10.69 3.51
CA ILE A 338 -18.06 11.95 4.15
C ILE A 338 -17.93 13.00 3.06
N ASN A 339 -18.63 14.12 3.17
CA ASN A 339 -18.35 15.31 2.36
C ASN A 339 -17.55 16.31 3.21
N TRP A 340 -16.58 16.97 2.61
CA TRP A 340 -15.68 17.87 3.31
C TRP A 340 -15.40 19.15 2.51
N TYR A 341 -14.95 20.16 3.25
CA TYR A 341 -14.52 21.45 2.72
C TYR A 341 -13.08 21.73 3.19
N GLY A 342 -12.24 22.16 2.27
CA GLY A 342 -10.85 22.54 2.49
C GLY A 342 -10.60 24.01 2.13
N SER A 343 -9.82 24.70 2.96
CA SER A 343 -9.32 26.06 2.69
C SER A 343 -7.82 26.04 2.36
N VAL A 344 -7.46 26.70 1.25
CA VAL A 344 -6.08 26.93 0.82
C VAL A 344 -5.86 28.44 0.80
N GLU A 345 -5.33 28.96 1.90
CA GLU A 345 -5.08 30.40 2.03
C GLU A 345 -4.03 30.88 1.01
N PRO A 346 -4.20 32.06 0.38
CA PRO A 346 -5.30 33.02 0.55
C PRO A 346 -6.45 32.93 -0.49
N PHE A 347 -6.42 32.02 -1.48
CA PHE A 347 -7.21 32.21 -2.72
C PHE A 347 -7.92 30.99 -3.30
N ALA A 348 -7.77 29.81 -2.70
CA ALA A 348 -8.40 28.60 -3.24
C ALA A 348 -9.18 27.84 -2.17
N THR A 349 -10.24 27.18 -2.62
CA THR A 349 -11.06 26.29 -1.80
C THR A 349 -11.12 24.93 -2.45
N MET A 350 -11.32 23.90 -1.66
CA MET A 350 -11.45 22.53 -2.13
C MET A 350 -12.72 21.93 -1.55
N VAL A 351 -13.49 21.24 -2.37
CA VAL A 351 -14.67 20.50 -1.92
C VAL A 351 -14.52 19.08 -2.40
N GLY A 352 -14.76 18.13 -1.51
CA GLY A 352 -14.53 16.74 -1.83
C GLY A 352 -15.39 15.80 -1.02
N SER A 353 -15.16 14.52 -1.27
CA SER A 353 -15.81 13.45 -0.54
C SER A 353 -14.90 12.23 -0.37
N VAL A 354 -15.19 11.45 0.67
CA VAL A 354 -14.54 10.18 0.99
C VAL A 354 -15.61 9.11 1.11
N HIS A 355 -15.43 7.97 0.45
CA HIS A 355 -16.34 6.82 0.54
C HIS A 355 -15.61 5.51 0.23
N VAL A 356 -16.27 4.39 0.48
CA VAL A 356 -15.69 3.05 0.24
C VAL A 356 -16.05 2.57 -1.17
N THR A 357 -15.10 1.97 -1.89
CA THR A 357 -15.31 1.39 -3.22
C THR A 357 -15.98 0.02 -3.14
N PRO A 358 -16.51 -0.53 -4.25
CA PRO A 358 -17.08 -1.89 -4.28
C PRO A 358 -16.08 -3.00 -3.92
N ASP A 359 -14.78 -2.76 -4.05
CA ASP A 359 -13.69 -3.66 -3.63
C ASP A 359 -13.05 -3.24 -2.29
N ASN A 360 -13.80 -2.50 -1.47
CA ASN A 360 -13.50 -2.13 -0.09
C ASN A 360 -12.30 -1.19 0.11
N HIS A 361 -11.89 -0.38 -0.88
CA HIS A 361 -10.85 0.64 -0.70
C HIS A 361 -11.44 1.99 -0.34
N ILE A 362 -10.65 2.88 0.27
CA ILE A 362 -11.09 4.22 0.65
C ILE A 362 -10.78 5.19 -0.50
N ARG A 363 -11.84 5.62 -1.20
CA ARG A 363 -11.76 6.56 -2.31
C ARG A 363 -11.90 7.99 -1.84
N TRP A 364 -11.07 8.85 -2.41
CA TRP A 364 -11.07 10.29 -2.23
C TRP A 364 -11.33 10.98 -3.57
N HIS A 365 -12.29 11.89 -3.57
CA HIS A 365 -12.58 12.78 -4.67
C HIS A 365 -12.52 14.22 -4.18
N PHE A 366 -11.95 15.14 -4.96
CA PHE A 366 -12.09 16.56 -4.70
C PHE A 366 -11.93 17.43 -5.94
N VAL A 367 -12.55 18.60 -5.90
CA VAL A 367 -12.37 19.65 -6.89
C VAL A 367 -11.76 20.89 -6.22
N SER A 368 -10.75 21.48 -6.85
CA SER A 368 -10.17 22.75 -6.41
C SER A 368 -10.81 23.92 -7.16
N ASN A 369 -11.25 24.93 -6.42
CA ASN A 369 -11.79 26.17 -6.94
C ASN A 369 -10.82 27.33 -6.66
N ARG A 370 -10.54 28.14 -7.67
CA ARG A 370 -9.80 29.39 -7.54
C ARG A 370 -10.68 30.54 -7.99
N SER A 371 -10.95 31.48 -7.09
CA SER A 371 -11.75 32.69 -7.38
C SER A 371 -13.15 32.41 -7.95
N GLY A 372 -13.80 31.31 -7.55
CA GLY A 372 -15.15 30.92 -8.00
C GLY A 372 -15.17 29.96 -9.19
N VAL A 373 -14.04 29.72 -9.87
CA VAL A 373 -13.93 28.79 -11.00
C VAL A 373 -13.32 27.47 -10.52
N CYS A 374 -14.02 26.35 -10.70
CA CYS A 374 -13.44 25.03 -10.48
C CYS A 374 -12.38 24.78 -11.55
N VAL A 375 -11.13 24.54 -11.14
CA VAL A 375 -9.98 24.47 -12.06
C VAL A 375 -9.50 23.03 -12.26
N ARG A 376 -9.56 22.21 -11.21
CA ARG A 376 -9.05 20.83 -11.24
C ARG A 376 -9.98 19.87 -10.52
N SER A 377 -10.14 18.70 -11.10
CA SER A 377 -10.78 17.52 -10.51
C SER A 377 -9.69 16.52 -10.12
N SER A 378 -9.84 15.83 -9.00
CA SER A 378 -8.83 14.91 -8.48
C SER A 378 -9.49 13.67 -7.88
N GLU A 379 -8.94 12.52 -8.23
CA GLU A 379 -9.44 11.20 -7.90
C GLU A 379 -8.31 10.32 -7.41
N GLY A 380 -8.46 9.73 -6.23
CA GLY A 380 -7.41 8.92 -5.62
C GLY A 380 -7.91 7.92 -4.60
N ILE A 381 -6.99 7.02 -4.22
CA ILE A 381 -7.21 5.96 -3.26
C ILE A 381 -6.24 6.12 -2.10
N GLN A 382 -6.76 5.93 -0.88
CA GLN A 382 -5.92 5.84 0.31
C GLN A 382 -5.12 4.55 0.30
N ILE A 383 -3.83 4.65 0.61
CA ILE A 383 -2.94 3.51 0.71
C ILE A 383 -2.75 3.14 2.17
N GLY A 384 -2.66 1.84 2.44
CA GLY A 384 -2.65 1.32 3.80
C GLY A 384 -4.02 1.34 4.45
N GLY A 385 -4.02 1.26 5.78
CA GLY A 385 -5.22 1.23 6.60
C GLY A 385 -5.89 2.59 6.77
N VAL A 386 -7.09 2.58 7.35
CA VAL A 386 -7.87 3.77 7.66
C VAL A 386 -7.07 4.75 8.53
N ARG A 387 -7.10 6.05 8.20
CA ARG A 387 -6.33 7.11 8.86
C ARG A 387 -4.80 6.94 8.80
N SER A 388 -4.26 6.07 7.93
CA SER A 388 -2.82 5.87 7.81
C SER A 388 -2.09 7.16 7.47
N SER A 389 -0.82 7.24 7.88
CA SER A 389 0.07 8.34 7.58
C SER A 389 0.60 8.32 6.13
N TYR A 390 0.41 7.21 5.41
CA TYR A 390 0.77 7.08 4.00
C TYR A 390 0.01 8.10 3.14
N GLY A 391 -1.29 8.25 3.39
CA GLY A 391 -2.16 9.16 2.65
C GLY A 391 -2.73 8.58 1.36
N VAL A 392 -3.06 9.46 0.42
CA VAL A 392 -3.88 9.19 -0.76
C VAL A 392 -3.07 9.45 -2.01
N LEU A 393 -3.05 8.48 -2.92
CA LEU A 393 -2.44 8.61 -4.25
C LEU A 393 -3.52 8.65 -5.31
N GLY A 394 -3.34 9.52 -6.30
CA GLY A 394 -4.32 9.69 -7.34
C GLY A 394 -3.84 10.51 -8.52
N SER A 395 -4.79 10.88 -9.37
CA SER A 395 -4.56 11.73 -10.53
C SER A 395 -5.46 12.94 -10.50
N TRP A 396 -4.96 14.04 -11.06
CA TRP A 396 -5.73 15.26 -11.28
C TRP A 396 -5.84 15.55 -12.77
N THR A 397 -6.95 16.17 -13.16
CA THR A 397 -7.20 16.71 -14.50
C THR A 397 -8.05 17.98 -14.37
N THR A 398 -8.45 18.63 -15.47
CA THR A 398 -9.41 19.75 -15.38
C THR A 398 -10.83 19.23 -15.15
N VAL A 399 -11.72 20.11 -14.71
CA VAL A 399 -13.14 19.76 -14.50
C VAL A 399 -13.94 19.61 -15.80
N HIS A 400 -13.39 20.06 -16.92
CA HIS A 400 -14.06 19.96 -18.23
C HIS A 400 -13.87 18.57 -18.83
N HIS A 401 -12.80 17.87 -18.46
CA HIS A 401 -12.48 16.54 -18.93
C HIS A 401 -12.41 16.45 -20.46
N GLU A 402 -11.83 17.49 -21.08
CA GLU A 402 -11.59 17.53 -22.51
C GLU A 402 -10.45 16.57 -22.90
N VAL A 403 -10.47 16.09 -24.14
CA VAL A 403 -9.49 15.10 -24.62
C VAL A 403 -8.03 15.59 -24.56
N HIS A 404 -7.83 16.91 -24.56
CA HIS A 404 -6.53 17.56 -24.49
C HIS A 404 -6.21 18.12 -23.10
N ASP A 405 -7.05 17.84 -22.10
CA ASP A 405 -6.83 18.35 -20.76
C ASP A 405 -5.53 17.79 -20.16
N PRO A 406 -4.73 18.64 -19.49
CA PRO A 406 -3.58 18.15 -18.77
C PRO A 406 -3.99 17.15 -17.69
N VAL A 407 -3.11 16.19 -17.45
CA VAL A 407 -3.25 15.17 -16.41
C VAL A 407 -1.95 15.11 -15.61
N GLY A 408 -2.03 14.70 -14.35
CA GLY A 408 -0.83 14.43 -13.56
C GLY A 408 -1.13 13.74 -12.24
N PRO A 409 -0.10 13.21 -11.56
CA PRO A 409 -0.27 12.53 -10.29
C PRO A 409 -0.39 13.53 -9.13
N PHE A 410 -1.02 13.09 -8.04
CA PHE A 410 -0.98 13.77 -6.75
C PHE A 410 -0.80 12.79 -5.59
N TRP A 411 -0.35 13.34 -4.48
CA TRP A 411 -0.23 12.72 -3.18
C TRP A 411 -0.79 13.66 -2.12
N LEU A 412 -1.89 13.25 -1.47
CA LEU A 412 -2.54 13.99 -0.40
C LEU A 412 -2.27 13.28 0.93
N ARG A 413 -1.59 13.94 1.86
CA ARG A 413 -1.21 13.37 3.17
C ARG A 413 -1.60 14.26 4.32
N LYS A 414 -1.97 13.67 5.45
CA LYS A 414 -2.27 14.42 6.66
C LYS A 414 -0.98 14.89 7.32
N ILE A 415 -0.98 16.12 7.82
CA ILE A 415 0.13 16.68 8.60
C ILE A 415 -0.29 16.66 10.06
N HIS A 416 0.62 16.24 10.92
CA HIS A 416 0.44 16.31 12.36
C HIS A 416 1.37 17.39 12.89
N ALA A 417 0.85 18.31 13.69
CA ALA A 417 1.66 19.33 14.33
C ALA A 417 2.71 18.67 15.24
N THR A 418 3.99 18.87 14.95
CA THR A 418 5.07 18.53 15.87
C THR A 418 5.03 19.51 17.03
N SER A 419 5.06 19.00 18.27
CA SER A 419 5.03 19.75 19.53
C SER A 419 6.23 20.70 19.76
N GLN A 420 7.10 20.91 18.77
CA GLN A 420 8.29 21.77 18.86
C GLN A 420 8.04 23.26 18.54
N GLY A 421 6.81 23.69 18.26
CA GLY A 421 6.49 25.10 17.94
C GLY A 421 5.96 25.95 19.10
N ALA A 422 5.79 25.40 20.30
CA ALA A 422 5.13 26.09 21.42
C ALA A 422 6.08 26.78 22.42
N SER A 423 7.41 26.71 22.24
CA SER A 423 8.38 27.31 23.17
C SER A 423 8.89 28.69 22.79
N ASP A 424 8.66 29.17 21.56
CA ASP A 424 9.28 30.41 21.08
C ASP A 424 8.29 31.59 21.00
N ALA A 425 7.16 31.50 21.70
CA ALA A 425 6.20 32.57 21.86
C ALA A 425 5.81 32.78 23.33
N THR A 426 6.77 33.21 24.13
CA THR A 426 6.53 33.96 25.38
C THR A 426 7.51 35.11 25.50
#